data_AF-A0A8J4DAC5-F1
#
_entry.id   AF-A0A8J4DAC5-F1
#
_cell.length_a   1.000
_cell.length_b   1.000
_cell.length_c   1.000
_cell.angle_alpha   90.00
_cell.angle_beta   90.00
_cell.angle_gamma   90.00
#
_symmetry.space_group_name_H-M   'P 1'
#
loop_
_entity.id
_entity.type
_entity.pdbx_description
1 polymer ?
#
loop_
_entity_poly.entity_id
_entity_poly.type
_entity_poly.pdbx_seq_one_letter_code
_entity_poly.pdbx_strand_id
1 'polypeptide(L)'
;MGWDEYITKNLMAPLNSEGATLTSAAILGLDGSIWAHSDSFPEFQHNEWNKALSALDDTSTAVYIQGDKYIKTTADGIRLHARKDKVGFIMRKTNMTIVMGFYTEPDVDARVCSKVIEALGDYLENQGY
;
A
#
# COMPACT_ATOMS: atom_id res chain seq x y z
N MET A 1 -16.92 6.48 -13.20
CA MET A 1 -15.76 5.67 -12.81
C MET A 1 -15.14 6.35 -11.61
N GLY A 2 -15.26 5.73 -10.43
CA GLY A 2 -14.82 6.31 -9.16
C GLY A 2 -13.56 5.62 -8.65
N TRP A 3 -12.85 6.25 -7.70
CA TRP A 3 -11.65 5.71 -7.08
C TRP A 3 -11.89 4.33 -6.43
N ASP A 4 -13.11 4.09 -5.94
CA ASP A 4 -13.54 2.82 -5.35
C ASP A 4 -13.51 1.64 -6.33
N GLU A 5 -13.69 1.89 -7.64
CA GLU A 5 -13.57 0.85 -8.65
C GLU A 5 -12.12 0.38 -8.80
N TYR A 6 -11.12 1.25 -8.60
CA TYR A 6 -9.72 0.83 -8.61
C TYR A 6 -9.41 -0.09 -7.42
N ILE A 7 -9.99 0.19 -6.24
CA ILE A 7 -9.86 -0.69 -5.08
C ILE A 7 -10.50 -2.05 -5.38
N THR A 8 -11.80 -2.07 -5.69
CA THR A 8 -12.56 -3.31 -5.81
C THR A 8 -12.19 -4.16 -7.03
N LYS A 9 -11.88 -3.54 -8.18
CA LYS A 9 -11.60 -4.27 -9.43
C LYS A 9 -10.12 -4.53 -9.70
N ASN A 10 -9.20 -3.81 -9.07
CA ASN A 10 -7.76 -4.00 -9.29
C ASN A 10 -7.04 -4.48 -8.03
N LEU A 11 -7.12 -3.73 -6.92
CA LEU A 11 -6.34 -4.05 -5.72
C LEU A 11 -6.89 -5.23 -4.91
N MET A 12 -8.21 -5.30 -4.75
CA MET A 12 -8.93 -6.37 -4.06
C MET A 12 -9.40 -7.47 -5.01
N ALA A 13 -8.88 -7.50 -6.24
CA ALA A 13 -9.18 -8.56 -7.18
C ALA A 13 -8.53 -9.89 -6.74
N PRO A 14 -9.10 -11.04 -7.11
CA PRO A 14 -8.47 -12.34 -6.91
C PRO A 14 -7.07 -12.38 -7.52
N LEU A 15 -6.05 -12.62 -6.70
CA LEU A 15 -4.64 -12.61 -7.09
C LEU A 15 -4.10 -13.99 -7.47
N ASN A 16 -4.83 -15.04 -7.11
CA ASN A 16 -4.50 -16.43 -7.42
C ASN A 16 -5.75 -17.23 -7.77
N SER A 17 -5.55 -18.46 -8.26
CA SER A 17 -6.63 -19.38 -8.63
C SER A 17 -7.50 -19.82 -7.43
N GLU A 18 -7.05 -19.57 -6.21
CA GLU A 18 -7.77 -19.88 -4.96
C GLU A 18 -8.66 -18.72 -4.50
N GLY A 19 -8.61 -17.57 -5.16
CA GLY A 19 -9.42 -16.40 -4.83
C GLY A 19 -8.82 -15.51 -3.74
N ALA A 20 -7.56 -15.68 -3.36
CA ALA A 20 -6.93 -14.86 -2.35
C ALA A 20 -6.79 -13.41 -2.83
N THR A 21 -7.13 -12.47 -1.95
CA THR A 21 -7.05 -11.02 -2.19
C THR A 21 -6.04 -10.41 -1.23
N LEU A 22 -5.67 -9.15 -1.48
CA LEU A 22 -5.00 -8.35 -0.44
C LEU A 22 -5.86 -8.33 0.82
N THR A 23 -5.21 -8.22 1.98
CA THR A 23 -5.89 -8.09 3.28
C THR A 23 -6.65 -6.77 3.33
N SER A 24 -6.02 -5.71 2.84
CA SER A 24 -6.64 -4.39 2.66
C SER A 24 -5.84 -3.55 1.70
N ALA A 25 -6.46 -2.59 1.03
CA ALA A 25 -5.77 -1.68 0.12
C ALA A 25 -6.42 -0.29 0.13
N ALA A 26 -5.64 0.73 -0.20
CA ALA A 26 -6.12 2.10 -0.32
C ALA A 26 -5.32 2.92 -1.32
N ILE A 27 -5.95 3.98 -1.82
CA ILE A 27 -5.36 5.05 -2.61
C ILE A 27 -5.52 6.32 -1.78
N LEU A 28 -4.40 6.96 -1.49
CA LEU A 28 -4.33 8.18 -0.69
C LEU A 28 -3.69 9.30 -1.53
N GLY A 29 -4.03 10.55 -1.23
CA GLY A 29 -3.28 11.70 -1.70
C GLY A 29 -1.95 11.84 -0.96
N LEU A 30 -1.01 12.59 -1.53
CA LEU A 30 0.27 12.90 -0.85
C LEU A 30 0.07 13.64 0.49
N ASP A 31 -1.05 14.34 0.65
CA ASP A 31 -1.47 15.03 1.86
C ASP A 31 -2.06 14.09 2.94
N GLY A 32 -2.29 12.82 2.61
CA GLY A 32 -2.93 11.84 3.49
C GLY A 32 -4.45 11.81 3.39
N SER A 33 -5.03 12.57 2.46
CA SER A 33 -6.45 12.46 2.16
C SER A 33 -6.74 11.09 1.56
N ILE A 34 -7.69 10.35 2.13
CA ILE A 34 -8.07 9.04 1.59
C ILE A 34 -8.97 9.26 0.36
N TRP A 35 -8.54 8.79 -0.80
CA TRP A 35 -9.31 8.91 -2.05
C TRP A 35 -10.20 7.69 -2.27
N ALA A 36 -9.70 6.50 -1.92
CA ALA A 36 -10.49 5.28 -1.83
C ALA A 36 -9.78 4.27 -0.93
N HIS A 37 -10.53 3.37 -0.30
CA HIS A 37 -9.98 2.32 0.55
C HIS A 37 -10.90 1.10 0.54
N SER A 38 -10.36 -0.06 0.92
CA SER A 38 -11.15 -1.25 1.22
C SER A 38 -11.76 -1.14 2.62
N ASP A 39 -12.85 -1.85 2.89
CA ASP A 39 -13.50 -1.86 4.21
C ASP A 39 -12.58 -2.32 5.35
N SER A 40 -11.64 -3.21 5.05
CA SER A 40 -10.66 -3.73 6.02
C SER A 40 -9.43 -2.84 6.18
N PHE A 41 -9.38 -1.67 5.53
CA PHE A 41 -8.22 -0.79 5.60
C PHE A 41 -8.14 -0.10 6.96
N PRO A 42 -6.99 -0.15 7.65
CA PRO A 42 -6.84 0.52 8.93
C PRO A 42 -7.01 2.04 8.78
N GLU A 43 -7.76 2.68 9.68
CA GLU A 43 -7.80 4.14 9.75
C GLU A 43 -6.44 4.66 10.23
N PHE A 44 -5.81 5.51 9.41
CA PHE A 44 -4.56 6.17 9.74
C PHE A 44 -4.84 7.52 10.39
N GLN A 45 -4.19 7.78 11.52
CA GLN A 45 -4.12 9.14 12.01
C GLN A 45 -3.15 9.96 11.13
N HIS A 46 -3.44 11.25 10.96
CA HIS A 46 -2.65 12.14 10.08
C HIS A 46 -1.16 12.20 10.46
N ASN A 47 -0.84 12.06 11.75
CA ASN A 47 0.53 11.98 12.25
C ASN A 47 1.26 10.68 11.84
N GLU A 48 0.56 9.55 11.76
CA GLU A 48 1.10 8.26 11.31
C GLU A 48 1.34 8.27 9.81
N TRP A 49 0.43 8.90 9.05
CA TRP A 49 0.61 9.08 7.62
C TRP A 49 1.90 9.83 7.29
N ASN A 50 2.13 10.98 7.93
CA ASN A 50 3.34 11.76 7.71
C ASN A 50 4.61 10.95 8.02
N LYS A 51 4.59 10.09 9.05
CA LYS A 51 5.70 9.18 9.35
C LYS A 51 5.88 8.11 8.28
N ALA A 52 4.80 7.51 7.79
CA ALA A 52 4.84 6.52 6.71
C ALA A 52 5.35 7.14 5.39
N LEU A 53 4.94 8.38 5.10
CA LEU A 53 5.42 9.14 3.95
C LEU A 53 6.91 9.47 4.08
N SER A 54 7.35 9.96 5.23
CA SER A 54 8.77 10.19 5.48
C SER A 54 9.58 8.89 5.46
N ALA A 55 8.97 7.74 5.80
CA ALA A 55 9.66 6.46 5.80
C ALA A 55 10.11 5.98 4.41
N LEU A 56 9.55 6.54 3.33
CA LEU A 56 10.00 6.31 1.94
C LEU A 56 11.41 6.87 1.69
N ASP A 57 11.72 8.03 2.25
CA ASP A 57 12.99 8.75 2.08
C ASP A 57 13.94 8.58 3.29
N ASP A 58 13.42 8.13 4.44
CA ASP A 58 14.17 7.99 5.68
C ASP A 58 15.00 6.69 5.72
N THR A 59 16.19 6.80 6.30
CA THR A 59 17.18 5.71 6.46
C THR A 59 16.85 4.75 7.61
N SER A 60 15.81 5.04 8.40
CA SER A 60 15.34 4.14 9.46
C SER A 60 15.02 2.74 8.92
N THR A 61 15.21 1.72 9.76
CA THR A 61 14.98 0.31 9.39
C THR A 61 13.57 -0.17 9.72
N ALA A 62 12.76 0.66 10.39
CA ALA A 62 11.41 0.31 10.81
C ALA A 62 10.44 1.47 10.61
N VAL A 63 9.18 1.12 10.40
CA VAL A 63 8.05 2.03 10.25
C VAL A 63 6.95 1.58 11.21
N TYR A 64 6.27 2.54 11.82
CA TYR A 64 5.20 2.27 12.79
C TYR A 64 3.86 2.65 12.18
N ILE A 65 2.92 1.71 12.17
CA ILE A 65 1.54 1.90 11.71
C ILE A 65 0.62 1.42 12.83
N GLN A 66 -0.30 2.25 13.31
CA GLN A 66 -1.21 1.93 14.41
C GLN A 66 -0.50 1.41 15.68
N GLY A 67 0.69 1.95 15.94
CA GLY A 67 1.55 1.50 17.05
C GLY A 67 2.31 0.18 16.79
N ASP A 68 2.04 -0.53 15.70
CA ASP A 68 2.73 -1.75 15.32
C ASP A 68 4.02 -1.46 14.53
N LYS A 69 5.09 -2.15 14.91
CA LYS A 69 6.40 -2.03 14.26
C LYS A 69 6.51 -2.96 13.06
N TYR A 70 6.69 -2.38 11.88
CA TYR A 70 7.04 -3.09 10.65
C TYR A 70 8.50 -2.83 10.29
N ILE A 71 9.20 -3.87 9.86
CA ILE A 71 10.59 -3.78 9.41
C ILE A 71 10.61 -3.46 7.92
N LYS A 72 11.30 -2.39 7.54
CA LYS A 72 11.50 -2.04 6.14
C LYS A 72 12.42 -3.06 5.49
N THR A 73 11.97 -3.60 4.36
CA THR A 73 12.74 -4.53 3.54
C THR A 73 13.40 -3.79 2.36
N THR A 74 12.67 -2.83 1.78
CA THR A 74 13.12 -2.03 0.64
C THR A 74 12.49 -0.65 0.73
N ALA A 75 13.26 0.40 0.49
CA ALA A 75 12.80 1.79 0.48
C ALA A 75 13.62 2.57 -0.55
N ASP A 76 12.95 3.03 -1.62
CA ASP A 76 13.57 3.70 -2.77
C ASP A 76 12.98 5.11 -3.02
N GLY A 77 12.36 5.74 -2.01
CA GLY A 77 11.68 7.03 -2.14
C GLY A 77 10.32 6.98 -2.87
N ILE A 78 10.17 6.07 -3.83
CA ILE A 78 8.92 5.82 -4.56
C ILE A 78 8.23 4.51 -4.17
N ARG A 79 8.98 3.56 -3.61
CA ARG A 79 8.52 2.24 -3.21
C ARG A 79 8.97 1.98 -1.79
N LEU A 80 8.06 1.52 -0.94
CA LEU A 80 8.34 1.10 0.43
C LEU A 80 7.72 -0.27 0.68
N HIS A 81 8.56 -1.25 0.99
CA HIS A 81 8.14 -2.59 1.38
C HIS A 81 8.47 -2.76 2.84
N ALA A 82 7.47 -3.10 3.66
CA ALA A 82 7.67 -3.37 5.07
C ALA A 82 6.87 -4.60 5.52
N ARG A 83 7.38 -5.30 6.52
CA ARG A 83 6.78 -6.54 7.04
C ARG A 83 6.89 -6.65 8.55
N LYS A 84 5.92 -7.33 9.16
CA LYS A 84 5.84 -7.73 10.55
C LYS A 84 5.41 -9.19 10.58
N ASP A 85 6.35 -10.08 10.86
CA ASP A 85 6.14 -11.53 10.84
C ASP A 85 5.55 -12.03 9.50
N LYS A 86 4.28 -12.47 9.51
CA LYS A 86 3.53 -12.95 8.33
C LYS A 86 2.70 -11.87 7.64
N VAL A 87 2.58 -10.69 8.24
CA VAL A 87 1.82 -9.57 7.68
C VAL A 87 2.80 -8.58 7.09
N GLY A 88 2.47 -7.97 5.95
CA GLY A 88 3.27 -6.87 5.43
C GLY A 88 2.43 -5.89 4.64
N PHE A 89 3.07 -4.79 4.28
CA PHE A 89 2.46 -3.80 3.43
C PHE A 89 3.46 -3.25 2.43
N ILE A 90 2.91 -2.73 1.34
CA ILE A 90 3.66 -2.13 0.24
C ILE A 90 3.01 -0.79 -0.07
N MET A 91 3.85 0.22 -0.24
CA MET A 91 3.44 1.55 -0.70
C MET A 91 4.16 1.88 -2.00
N ARG A 92 3.41 2.40 -2.97
CA ARG A 92 3.92 2.99 -4.20
C ARG A 92 3.43 4.44 -4.29
N LYS A 93 4.37 5.38 -4.27
CA LYS A 93 4.14 6.82 -4.42
C LYS A 93 4.15 7.20 -5.90
N THR A 94 3.12 7.90 -6.39
CA THR A 94 3.02 8.53 -7.71
C THR A 94 3.19 10.05 -7.59
N ASN A 95 2.87 10.83 -8.63
CA ASN A 95 3.06 12.28 -8.59
C ASN A 95 2.10 13.01 -7.65
N MET A 96 0.88 12.48 -7.46
CA MET A 96 -0.19 13.07 -6.65
C MET A 96 -0.83 12.08 -5.68
N THR A 97 -0.62 10.77 -5.87
CA THR A 97 -1.24 9.73 -5.04
C THR A 97 -0.22 8.74 -4.49
N ILE A 98 -0.65 7.96 -3.50
CA ILE A 98 0.07 6.83 -2.95
C ILE A 98 -0.90 5.66 -2.92
N VAL A 99 -0.48 4.56 -3.54
CA VAL A 99 -1.19 3.29 -3.52
C VAL A 99 -0.58 2.43 -2.42
N MET A 100 -1.39 1.99 -1.47
CA MET A 100 -0.98 1.14 -0.36
C MET A 100 -1.74 -0.18 -0.37
N GLY A 101 -1.06 -1.28 -0.10
CA GLY A 101 -1.65 -2.61 0.00
C GLY A 101 -1.04 -3.42 1.13
N PHE A 102 -1.90 -4.07 1.92
CA PHE A 102 -1.54 -5.02 2.97
C PHE A 102 -1.76 -6.45 2.49
N TYR A 103 -0.86 -7.34 2.89
CA TYR A 103 -0.91 -8.76 2.58
C TYR A 103 -0.60 -9.59 3.83
N THR A 104 -1.04 -10.84 3.81
CA THR A 104 -0.80 -11.81 4.87
C THR A 104 -0.38 -13.15 4.25
N GLU A 105 0.75 -13.70 4.70
CA GLU A 105 1.26 -15.02 4.30
C GLU A 105 0.53 -16.15 5.08
N PRO A 106 0.21 -17.30 4.45
CA PRO A 106 0.67 -17.75 3.13
C PRO A 106 -0.25 -17.39 1.96
N ASP A 107 -1.39 -16.75 2.21
CA ASP A 107 -2.42 -16.52 1.19
C ASP A 107 -1.93 -15.61 0.06
N VAL A 108 -1.21 -14.53 0.43
CA VAL A 108 -0.61 -13.59 -0.53
C VAL A 108 0.82 -13.26 -0.11
N ASP A 109 1.77 -13.56 -1.00
CA ASP A 109 3.17 -13.18 -0.84
C ASP A 109 3.41 -11.70 -1.14
N ALA A 110 4.46 -11.13 -0.53
CA ALA A 110 4.94 -9.77 -0.79
C ALA A 110 5.17 -9.48 -2.29
N ARG A 111 5.68 -10.48 -3.04
CA ARG A 111 5.93 -10.35 -4.48
C ARG A 111 4.65 -10.18 -5.30
N VAL A 112 3.58 -10.86 -4.91
CA VAL A 112 2.28 -10.76 -5.59
C VAL A 112 1.66 -9.40 -5.28
N CYS A 113 1.66 -9.00 -4.00
CA CYS A 113 1.20 -7.67 -3.59
C CYS A 113 1.95 -6.54 -4.31
N SER A 114 3.30 -6.62 -4.37
CA SER A 114 4.15 -5.63 -5.05
C SER A 114 3.73 -5.45 -6.50
N LYS A 115 3.54 -6.54 -7.25
CA LYS A 115 3.13 -6.46 -8.67
C LYS A 115 1.80 -5.73 -8.87
N VAL A 116 0.82 -5.97 -8.01
CA VAL A 116 -0.52 -5.36 -8.13
C VAL A 116 -0.47 -3.88 -7.80
N ILE A 117 0.21 -3.54 -6.71
CA ILE A 117 0.35 -2.16 -6.24
C ILE A 117 1.20 -1.33 -7.21
N GLU A 118 2.29 -1.89 -7.72
CA GLU A 118 3.13 -1.24 -8.72
C GLU A 118 2.40 -1.08 -10.06
N ALA A 119 1.68 -2.10 -10.53
CA ALA A 119 0.92 -2.00 -11.77
C ALA A 119 -0.13 -0.88 -11.72
N LEU A 120 -0.85 -0.75 -10.61
CA LEU A 120 -1.81 0.35 -10.44
C LEU A 120 -1.10 1.70 -10.29
N GLY A 121 -0.01 1.76 -9.52
CA GLY A 121 0.77 2.99 -9.36
C GLY A 121 1.34 3.50 -10.69
N ASP A 122 1.92 2.62 -11.50
CA ASP A 122 2.46 2.95 -12.82
C ASP A 122 1.33 3.38 -13.79
N TYR A 123 0.14 2.78 -13.68
CA TYR A 123 -1.03 3.23 -14.44
C TYR A 123 -1.46 4.64 -14.04
N LEU A 124 -1.58 4.93 -12.74
CA LEU A 124 -1.96 6.25 -12.23
C LEU A 124 -0.94 7.32 -12.61
N GLU A 125 0.35 7.01 -12.50
CA GLU A 125 1.43 7.91 -12.90
C GLU A 125 1.40 8.22 -14.39
N ASN A 126 1.15 7.22 -15.25
CA ASN A 126 0.98 7.43 -16.69
C ASN A 126 -0.28 8.25 -17.05
N GLN A 127 -1.31 8.23 -16.20
CA GLN A 127 -2.49 9.08 -16.34
C GLN A 127 -2.27 10.51 -15.82
N GLY A 128 -1.09 10.81 -15.25
CA GLY A 128 -0.74 12.12 -14.71
C GLY A 128 -1.14 12.35 -13.26
N TYR A 129 -1.48 11.29 -12.53
CA TYR A 129 -1.75 11.31 -11.08
C TYR A 129 -0.52 10.91 -10.24
#